data_AF-H0Q1N9-F1
#
_entry.id   AF-H0Q1N9-F1
#
_cell.length_a   1.000
_cell.length_b   1.000
_cell.length_c   1.000
_cell.angle_alpha   90.00
_cell.angle_beta   90.00
_cell.angle_gamma   90.00
#
_symmetry.space_group_name_H-M   'P 1'
#
loop_
_entity.id
_entity.type
_entity.pdbx_description
1 polymer ?
#
loop_
_entity_poly.entity_id
_entity_poly.type
_entity_poly.pdbx_seq_one_letter_code
_entity_poly.pdbx_strand_id
1 'polypeptide(L)'
;MDWELEVAYALMAGRSYQTNRASNGINWFPVPQGWVEFLHLPNNSQATNGGFEMSAFQNISDPKQIVISFAGTESSDISGDIIADLVLAAGGLSSQLQQAADYYLQIRALNPDATITFTGHSLGGGLASLMAVFFGEGAYTFDQAPFLRSALTRTAFVDEKTITRSVAQDLLTYLDGRGYDPERLQRDFPLPPAALAARHRSAKIELLKFNLRSRKGKSK
;
A
#
# COMPACT_ATOMS: atom_id res chain seq x y z
N MET A 1 -1.42 -0.06 -21.82
CA MET A 1 -0.72 0.08 -20.53
C MET A 1 0.65 -0.50 -20.75
N ASP A 2 1.70 0.21 -20.35
CA ASP A 2 3.08 -0.22 -20.62
C ASP A 2 3.43 -1.36 -19.67
N TRP A 3 3.69 -2.54 -20.23
CA TRP A 3 3.93 -3.77 -19.47
C TRP A 3 5.23 -3.68 -18.65
N GLU A 4 6.20 -2.89 -19.12
CA GLU A 4 7.47 -2.67 -18.41
C GLU A 4 7.24 -1.96 -17.08
N LEU A 5 6.28 -1.03 -17.04
CA LEU A 5 5.93 -0.27 -15.85
C LEU A 5 5.19 -1.13 -14.81
N GLU A 6 4.28 -2.02 -15.26
CA GLU A 6 3.61 -2.97 -14.35
C GLU A 6 4.61 -3.96 -13.71
N VAL A 7 5.57 -4.45 -14.50
CA VAL A 7 6.67 -5.29 -13.98
C VAL A 7 7.51 -4.52 -12.97
N ALA A 8 7.82 -3.25 -13.24
CA ALA A 8 8.55 -2.41 -12.29
C ALA A 8 7.81 -2.27 -10.95
N TYR A 9 6.50 -2.01 -10.99
CA TYR A 9 5.69 -1.91 -9.77
C TYR A 9 5.58 -3.23 -9.00
N ALA A 10 5.52 -4.36 -9.70
CA ALA A 10 5.53 -5.68 -9.06
C ALA A 10 6.86 -5.97 -8.36
N LEU A 11 7.98 -5.64 -9.01
CA LEU A 11 9.31 -5.76 -8.44
C LEU A 11 9.46 -4.85 -7.21
N MET A 12 8.97 -3.61 -7.26
CA MET A 12 8.97 -2.69 -6.11
C MET A 12 8.12 -3.21 -4.95
N ALA A 13 6.94 -3.77 -5.24
CA ALA A 13 6.09 -4.40 -4.23
C ALA A 13 6.81 -5.55 -3.50
N GLY A 14 7.57 -6.38 -4.23
CA GLY A 14 8.40 -7.42 -3.63
C GLY A 14 9.67 -6.90 -2.94
N ARG A 15 10.23 -5.79 -3.44
CA ARG A 15 11.46 -5.17 -2.94
C ARG A 15 11.32 -4.59 -1.53
N SER A 16 10.11 -4.20 -1.13
CA SER A 16 9.86 -3.65 0.20
C SER A 16 9.99 -4.66 1.34
N TYR A 17 10.14 -5.96 1.06
CA TYR A 17 10.40 -6.99 2.06
C TYR A 17 11.92 -7.20 2.20
N GLN A 18 12.56 -6.51 3.14
CA GLN A 18 14.01 -6.50 3.33
C GLN A 18 14.43 -7.01 4.69
N THR A 19 13.78 -6.56 5.76
CA THR A 19 14.22 -6.87 7.14
C THR A 19 13.92 -8.29 7.56
N ASN A 20 12.92 -8.91 6.93
CA ASN A 20 12.62 -10.35 7.06
C ASN A 20 13.49 -11.24 6.16
N ARG A 21 14.39 -10.65 5.35
CA ARG A 21 15.32 -11.35 4.48
C ARG A 21 16.75 -11.15 4.97
N ALA A 22 17.70 -11.85 4.34
CA ALA A 22 19.10 -11.74 4.71
C ALA A 22 19.58 -10.29 4.52
N SER A 23 20.16 -9.70 5.57
CA SER A 23 20.59 -8.30 5.61
C SER A 23 21.71 -7.95 4.64
N ASN A 24 22.36 -8.96 4.06
CA ASN A 24 23.36 -8.81 2.99
C ASN A 24 22.72 -8.72 1.59
N GLY A 25 21.40 -8.55 1.50
CA GLY A 25 20.67 -8.39 0.24
C GLY A 25 20.37 -9.69 -0.50
N ILE A 26 20.73 -10.85 0.06
CA ILE A 26 20.41 -12.14 -0.53
C ILE A 26 18.89 -12.35 -0.50
N ASN A 27 18.32 -12.76 -1.64
CA ASN A 27 16.88 -12.99 -1.86
C ASN A 27 15.99 -11.74 -1.84
N TRP A 28 16.57 -10.54 -1.88
CA TRP A 28 15.78 -9.34 -2.15
C TRP A 28 15.38 -9.31 -3.62
N PHE A 29 14.16 -8.87 -3.91
CA PHE A 29 13.83 -8.51 -5.29
C PHE A 29 14.78 -7.40 -5.76
N PRO A 30 15.14 -7.35 -7.05
CA PRO A 30 15.94 -6.27 -7.58
C PRO A 30 15.13 -4.96 -7.61
N VAL A 31 15.81 -3.83 -7.48
CA VAL A 31 15.23 -2.54 -7.87
C VAL A 31 15.09 -2.55 -9.40
N PRO A 32 13.94 -2.15 -9.97
CA PRO A 32 13.76 -2.12 -11.43
C PRO A 32 14.80 -1.25 -12.12
N GLN A 33 15.15 -1.63 -13.35
CA GLN A 33 16.05 -0.82 -14.17
C GLN A 33 15.49 0.60 -14.36
N GLY A 34 16.34 1.61 -14.24
CA GLY A 34 15.94 3.01 -14.35
C GLY A 34 15.35 3.60 -13.07
N TRP A 35 15.34 2.85 -11.96
CA TRP A 35 14.87 3.31 -10.66
C TRP A 35 15.95 3.18 -9.59
N VAL A 36 15.85 4.00 -8.55
CA VAL A 36 16.66 3.88 -7.33
C VAL A 36 15.73 3.75 -6.14
N GLU A 37 16.07 2.91 -5.18
CA GLU A 37 15.50 2.95 -3.84
C GLU A 37 16.25 4.01 -3.03
N PHE A 38 15.55 5.06 -2.58
CA PHE A 38 16.19 6.17 -1.87
C PHE A 38 15.82 6.24 -0.39
N LEU A 39 14.74 5.57 0.02
CA LEU A 39 14.37 5.44 1.42
C LEU A 39 13.68 4.11 1.64
N HIS A 40 14.18 3.31 2.59
CA HIS A 40 13.49 2.14 3.14
C HIS A 40 13.31 2.36 4.63
N LEU A 41 12.14 1.98 5.15
CA LEU A 41 11.82 1.88 6.57
C LEU A 41 11.31 0.48 6.89
N PRO A 42 11.61 -0.07 8.07
CA PRO A 42 12.46 0.52 9.11
C PRO A 42 13.94 0.50 8.73
N ASN A 43 14.69 1.48 9.25
CA ASN A 43 16.15 1.54 9.12
C ASN A 43 16.81 1.94 10.46
N ASN A 44 18.14 2.06 10.48
CA ASN A 44 18.91 2.38 11.70
C ASN A 44 18.52 3.70 12.37
N SER A 45 17.91 4.63 11.63
CA SER A 45 17.52 5.96 12.14
C SER A 45 16.03 6.06 12.45
N GLN A 46 15.20 5.20 11.86
CA GLN A 46 13.75 5.28 11.95
C GLN A 46 13.16 3.86 11.99
N ALA A 47 12.68 3.47 13.17
CA ALA A 47 11.97 2.22 13.37
C ALA A 47 10.49 2.35 12.98
N THR A 48 9.88 1.22 12.63
CA THR A 48 8.45 1.08 12.37
C THR A 48 7.82 0.17 13.41
N ASN A 49 6.55 0.41 13.71
CA ASN A 49 5.80 -0.39 14.66
C ASN A 49 5.40 -1.72 14.01
N GLY A 50 5.66 -2.82 14.73
CA GLY A 50 5.30 -4.17 14.29
C GLY A 50 6.10 -4.71 13.10
N GLY A 51 7.25 -4.12 12.77
CA GLY A 51 8.08 -4.57 11.63
C GLY A 51 7.48 -4.25 10.26
N PHE A 52 6.55 -3.28 10.20
CA PHE A 52 5.97 -2.83 8.94
C PHE A 52 7.02 -2.20 8.03
N GLU A 53 7.16 -2.69 6.80
CA GLU A 53 8.18 -2.21 5.87
C GLU A 53 7.59 -1.36 4.74
N MET A 54 8.33 -0.32 4.35
CA MET A 54 7.92 0.64 3.33
C MET A 54 9.17 1.12 2.57
N SER A 55 9.06 1.29 1.25
CA SER A 55 10.16 1.79 0.41
C SER A 55 9.68 2.90 -0.52
N ALA A 56 10.53 3.87 -0.81
CA ALA A 56 10.32 4.88 -1.83
C ALA A 56 11.37 4.74 -2.93
N PHE A 57 10.88 4.74 -4.17
CA PHE A 57 11.67 4.63 -5.38
C PHE A 57 11.51 5.89 -6.22
N GLN A 58 12.59 6.30 -6.88
CA GLN A 58 12.59 7.45 -7.78
C GLN A 58 13.10 7.02 -9.16
N ASN A 59 12.43 7.51 -10.20
CA ASN A 59 12.86 7.27 -11.58
C ASN A 59 14.11 8.12 -11.86
N ILE A 60 15.15 7.49 -12.40
CA ILE A 60 16.44 8.14 -12.70
C ILE A 60 16.29 9.16 -13.84
N SER A 61 15.47 8.84 -14.84
CA SER A 61 15.28 9.69 -16.03
C SER A 61 14.26 10.80 -15.80
N ASP A 62 13.36 10.63 -14.84
CA ASP A 62 12.40 11.64 -14.41
C ASP A 62 12.25 11.65 -12.88
N PRO A 63 13.10 12.42 -12.16
CA PRO A 63 13.08 12.44 -10.70
C PRO A 63 11.75 12.91 -10.08
N LYS A 64 10.84 13.49 -10.87
CA LYS A 64 9.49 13.82 -10.39
C LYS A 64 8.57 12.61 -10.32
N GLN A 65 8.96 11.44 -10.83
CA GLN A 65 8.19 10.20 -10.67
C GLN A 65 8.69 9.41 -9.46
N ILE A 66 7.82 9.27 -8.47
CA ILE A 66 8.11 8.55 -7.24
C ILE A 66 7.10 7.43 -7.05
N VAL A 67 7.58 6.28 -6.60
CA VAL A 67 6.75 5.15 -6.20
C VAL A 67 6.95 4.87 -4.72
N ILE A 68 5.87 4.82 -3.96
CA ILE A 68 5.90 4.36 -2.57
C ILE A 68 5.32 2.96 -2.53
N SER A 69 6.07 2.03 -1.97
CA SER A 69 5.71 0.63 -1.84
C SER A 69 5.53 0.25 -0.38
N PHE A 70 4.46 -0.47 -0.08
CA PHE A 70 4.16 -1.00 1.25
C PHE A 70 4.29 -2.53 1.24
N ALA A 71 5.06 -3.08 2.17
CA ALA A 71 5.10 -4.53 2.39
C ALA A 71 3.81 -5.00 3.07
N GLY A 72 3.39 -6.23 2.74
CA GLY A 72 2.36 -6.92 3.50
C GLY A 72 2.89 -7.55 4.79
N THR A 73 2.00 -8.18 5.56
CA THR A 73 2.38 -8.93 6.76
C THR A 73 2.86 -10.33 6.38
N GLU A 74 4.00 -10.75 6.94
CA GLU A 74 4.41 -12.15 6.97
C GLU A 74 3.73 -12.84 8.17
N SER A 75 2.63 -13.55 7.93
CA SER A 75 2.18 -14.61 8.85
C SER A 75 2.50 -15.96 8.23
N SER A 76 2.86 -16.94 9.05
CA SER A 76 3.07 -18.33 8.61
C SER A 76 1.84 -18.97 7.96
N ASP A 77 0.68 -18.33 8.05
CA ASP A 77 -0.55 -18.67 7.32
C ASP A 77 -0.78 -17.71 6.14
N ILE A 78 -0.40 -18.15 4.94
CA ILE A 78 -0.61 -17.44 3.66
C ILE A 78 -2.01 -17.76 3.08
N SER A 79 -2.93 -18.31 3.88
CA SER A 79 -4.29 -18.66 3.46
C SER A 79 -5.34 -18.09 4.41
N GLY A 80 -6.26 -17.26 3.90
CA GLY A 80 -7.54 -16.91 4.53
C GLY A 80 -7.48 -16.01 5.77
N ASP A 81 -6.56 -16.29 6.70
CA ASP A 81 -6.51 -15.70 8.03
C ASP A 81 -6.03 -14.26 8.03
N ILE A 82 -5.06 -13.87 7.20
CA ILE A 82 -4.65 -12.45 7.06
C ILE A 82 -5.84 -11.54 6.72
N ILE A 83 -6.77 -12.01 5.89
CA ILE A 83 -7.93 -11.21 5.45
C ILE A 83 -9.01 -11.15 6.53
N ALA A 84 -9.24 -12.26 7.25
CA ALA A 84 -10.17 -12.30 8.37
C ALA A 84 -9.65 -11.47 9.55
N ASP A 85 -8.35 -11.58 9.86
CA ASP A 85 -7.67 -10.80 10.89
C ASP A 85 -7.59 -9.32 10.53
N LEU A 86 -7.46 -8.97 9.26
CA LEU A 86 -7.53 -7.58 8.83
C LEU A 86 -8.90 -6.93 9.09
N VAL A 87 -9.98 -7.71 8.99
CA VAL A 87 -11.37 -7.27 9.24
C VAL A 87 -11.70 -7.31 10.74
N LEU A 88 -11.09 -8.20 11.51
CA LEU A 88 -11.27 -8.31 12.96
C LEU A 88 -10.33 -7.41 13.77
N ALA A 89 -9.13 -7.10 13.28
CA ALA A 89 -8.09 -6.32 13.94
C ALA A 89 -8.06 -4.86 13.48
N ALA A 90 -9.18 -4.17 13.66
CA ALA A 90 -9.33 -2.72 13.53
C ALA A 90 -8.35 -1.87 14.39
N GLY A 91 -7.40 -2.49 15.11
CA GLY A 91 -6.27 -1.84 15.80
C GLY A 91 -4.91 -2.01 15.11
N GLY A 92 -4.68 -3.07 14.33
CA GLY A 92 -3.40 -3.31 13.64
C GLY A 92 -3.30 -2.54 12.31
N LEU A 93 -4.37 -2.59 11.52
CA LEU A 93 -4.51 -1.83 10.28
C LEU A 93 -4.45 -0.31 10.54
N SER A 94 -4.93 0.17 11.70
CA SER A 94 -4.84 1.60 12.02
C SER A 94 -3.40 2.05 12.27
N SER A 95 -2.53 1.23 12.88
CA SER A 95 -1.14 1.63 13.12
C SER A 95 -0.29 1.61 11.84
N GLN A 96 -0.45 0.59 10.99
CA GLN A 96 0.18 0.56 9.66
C GLN A 96 -0.40 1.66 8.76
N LEU A 97 -1.71 1.87 8.86
CA LEU A 97 -2.49 3.07 8.51
C LEU A 97 -1.71 4.38 8.63
N GLN A 98 -1.50 4.71 9.90
CA GLN A 98 -0.86 5.94 10.34
C GLN A 98 0.59 6.05 9.87
N GLN A 99 1.35 4.94 9.93
CA GLN A 99 2.74 4.92 9.47
C GLN A 99 2.86 5.14 7.95
N ALA A 100 1.97 4.55 7.16
CA ALA A 100 1.91 4.78 5.71
C ALA A 100 1.60 6.25 5.38
N ALA A 101 0.70 6.87 6.15
CA ALA A 101 0.37 8.30 6.03
C ALA A 101 1.56 9.21 6.38
N ASP A 102 2.21 8.97 7.52
CA ASP A 102 3.43 9.67 7.93
C ASP A 102 4.51 9.57 6.85
N TYR A 103 4.73 8.36 6.32
CA TYR A 103 5.73 8.11 5.29
C TYR A 103 5.42 8.86 3.99
N TYR A 104 4.17 8.80 3.52
CA TYR A 104 3.75 9.57 2.34
C TYR A 104 3.96 11.07 2.54
N LEU A 105 3.54 11.62 3.69
CA LEU A 105 3.67 13.05 3.96
C LEU A 105 5.13 13.49 4.06
N GLN A 106 6.01 12.65 4.62
CA GLN A 106 7.46 12.87 4.61
C GLN A 106 8.00 12.94 3.18
N ILE A 107 7.66 11.98 2.32
CA ILE A 107 8.11 11.95 0.93
C ILE A 107 7.55 13.14 0.13
N ARG A 108 6.26 13.46 0.31
CA ARG A 108 5.58 14.60 -0.32
C ARG A 108 6.19 15.93 0.09
N ALA A 109 6.53 16.11 1.37
CA ALA A 109 7.18 17.32 1.85
C ALA A 109 8.57 17.54 1.23
N LEU A 110 9.32 16.45 1.02
CA LEU A 110 10.63 16.50 0.36
C LEU A 110 10.53 16.65 -1.17
N ASN A 111 9.37 16.30 -1.76
CA ASN A 111 9.16 16.26 -3.21
C ASN A 111 7.80 16.89 -3.57
N PRO A 112 7.62 18.21 -3.38
CA PRO A 112 6.31 18.86 -3.48
C PRO A 112 5.66 18.71 -4.88
N ASP A 113 6.47 18.75 -5.94
CA ASP A 113 6.00 18.71 -7.33
C ASP A 113 6.05 17.30 -7.95
N ALA A 114 6.36 16.26 -7.17
CA ALA A 114 6.46 14.90 -7.70
C ALA A 114 5.08 14.30 -7.96
N THR A 115 4.96 13.48 -8.99
CA THR A 115 3.85 12.52 -9.12
C THR A 115 4.20 11.31 -8.27
N ILE A 116 3.37 11.01 -7.26
CA ILE A 116 3.57 9.87 -6.37
C ILE A 116 2.57 8.77 -6.75
N THR A 117 3.04 7.53 -6.86
CA THR A 117 2.19 6.36 -7.10
C THR A 117 2.44 5.33 -6.02
N PHE A 118 1.39 4.69 -5.52
CA PHE A 118 1.53 3.63 -4.54
C PHE A 118 1.61 2.24 -5.18
N THR A 119 2.33 1.33 -4.56
CA THR A 119 2.34 -0.09 -4.93
C THR A 119 2.40 -0.99 -3.70
N GLY A 120 2.07 -2.26 -3.88
CA GLY A 120 2.15 -3.26 -2.82
C GLY A 120 1.49 -4.58 -3.18
N HIS A 121 1.86 -5.63 -2.43
CA HIS A 121 1.30 -6.97 -2.51
C HIS A 121 0.51 -7.32 -1.24
N SER A 122 -0.52 -8.18 -1.35
CA SER A 122 -1.30 -8.66 -0.21
C SER A 122 -1.85 -7.51 0.65
N LEU A 123 -1.53 -7.44 1.95
CA LEU A 123 -1.89 -6.35 2.84
C LEU A 123 -1.32 -4.99 2.37
N GLY A 124 -0.09 -4.98 1.89
CA GLY A 124 0.56 -3.78 1.35
C GLY A 124 -0.18 -3.20 0.14
N GLY A 125 -0.77 -4.06 -0.70
CA GLY A 125 -1.63 -3.63 -1.81
C GLY A 125 -2.94 -2.97 -1.32
N GLY A 126 -3.46 -3.43 -0.19
CA GLY A 126 -4.60 -2.79 0.48
C GLY A 126 -4.28 -1.40 1.01
N LEU A 127 -3.15 -1.27 1.71
CA LEU A 127 -2.64 0.01 2.18
C LEU A 127 -2.40 0.97 1.01
N ALA A 128 -1.76 0.50 -0.07
CA ALA A 128 -1.58 1.28 -1.30
C ALA A 128 -2.91 1.80 -1.87
N SER A 129 -3.94 0.95 -1.89
CA SER A 129 -5.29 1.36 -2.34
C SER A 129 -5.94 2.40 -1.41
N LEU A 130 -5.83 2.22 -0.09
CA LEU A 130 -6.36 3.18 0.89
C LEU A 130 -5.66 4.52 0.80
N MET A 131 -4.34 4.51 0.69
CA MET A 131 -3.51 5.69 0.56
C MET A 131 -3.80 6.45 -0.75
N ALA A 132 -3.97 5.74 -1.87
CA ALA A 132 -4.43 6.36 -3.13
C ALA A 132 -5.78 7.05 -2.97
N VAL A 133 -6.72 6.41 -2.27
CA VAL A 133 -8.04 6.98 -1.97
C VAL A 133 -7.94 8.22 -1.08
N PHE A 134 -7.17 8.17 0.01
CA PHE A 134 -7.08 9.26 0.98
C PHE A 134 -6.27 10.47 0.51
N PHE A 135 -5.29 10.25 -0.37
CA PHE A 135 -4.40 11.30 -0.86
C PHE A 135 -4.56 11.61 -2.36
N GLY A 136 -5.58 11.06 -3.01
CA GLY A 136 -5.88 11.35 -4.42
C GLY A 136 -4.78 10.91 -5.41
N GLU A 137 -3.99 9.90 -5.06
CA GLU A 137 -2.87 9.42 -5.87
C GLU A 137 -3.22 8.15 -6.68
N GLY A 138 -2.30 7.72 -7.55
CA GLY A 138 -2.40 6.43 -8.23
C GLY A 138 -1.98 5.25 -7.35
N ALA A 139 -2.52 4.06 -7.62
CA ALA A 139 -2.02 2.81 -7.02
C ALA A 139 -2.03 1.64 -8.03
N TYR A 140 -0.98 0.81 -7.99
CA TYR A 140 -0.86 -0.46 -8.70
C TYR A 140 -0.59 -1.58 -7.70
N THR A 141 -1.42 -2.60 -7.71
CA THR A 141 -1.47 -3.53 -6.59
C THR A 141 -1.56 -4.97 -7.08
N PHE A 142 -0.98 -5.86 -6.28
CA PHE A 142 -0.78 -7.24 -6.68
C PHE A 142 -1.39 -8.16 -5.64
N ASP A 143 -2.31 -9.03 -6.07
CA ASP A 143 -2.94 -10.05 -5.22
C ASP A 143 -3.56 -9.48 -3.91
N GLN A 144 -4.18 -8.30 -4.02
CA GLN A 144 -4.82 -7.66 -2.87
C GLN A 144 -6.19 -8.29 -2.55
N ALA A 145 -6.52 -8.35 -1.26
CA ALA A 145 -7.88 -8.62 -0.79
C ALA A 145 -8.87 -7.48 -1.19
N PRO A 146 -10.18 -7.67 -1.09
CA PRO A 146 -11.15 -6.57 -1.23
C PRO A 146 -11.11 -5.63 0.00
N PHE A 147 -10.48 -4.46 -0.14
CA PHE A 147 -10.29 -3.46 0.95
C PHE A 147 -11.38 -2.39 1.06
N LEU A 148 -12.41 -2.41 0.20
CA LEU A 148 -13.42 -1.34 0.16
C LEU A 148 -14.09 -1.10 1.53
N ARG A 149 -14.42 -2.17 2.27
CA ARG A 149 -15.05 -2.02 3.59
C ARG A 149 -14.08 -1.45 4.63
N SER A 150 -12.81 -1.81 4.55
CA SER A 150 -11.74 -1.31 5.42
C SER A 150 -11.45 0.17 5.19
N ALA A 151 -11.82 0.73 4.04
CA ALA A 151 -11.71 2.17 3.75
C ALA A 151 -12.80 3.00 4.41
N LEU A 152 -13.96 2.39 4.69
CA LEU A 152 -15.15 3.10 5.13
C LEU A 152 -15.23 3.15 6.65
N THR A 153 -15.26 1.97 7.28
CA THR A 153 -15.56 1.87 8.71
C THR A 153 -14.78 0.76 9.38
N ARG A 154 -14.46 0.97 10.66
CA ARG A 154 -13.90 -0.07 11.53
C ARG A 154 -14.70 -0.21 12.82
N THR A 155 -14.62 -1.39 13.41
CA THR A 155 -15.17 -1.66 14.74
C THR A 155 -14.22 -1.14 15.81
N ALA A 156 -14.72 -0.40 16.79
CA ALA A 156 -13.97 0.03 17.96
C ALA A 156 -14.71 -0.35 19.25
N PHE A 157 -13.96 -0.59 20.31
CA PHE A 157 -14.50 -0.87 21.64
C PHE A 157 -14.19 0.33 22.54
N VAL A 158 -15.24 0.97 23.04
CA VAL A 158 -15.16 2.13 23.95
C VAL A 158 -16.17 1.90 25.05
N ASP A 159 -15.72 2.00 26.32
CA ASP A 159 -16.57 1.83 27.50
C ASP A 159 -17.41 0.55 27.43
N GLU A 160 -16.75 -0.59 27.17
CA GLU A 160 -17.36 -1.92 27.03
C GLU A 160 -18.41 -2.04 25.90
N LYS A 161 -18.56 -1.02 25.06
CA LYS A 161 -19.50 -0.98 23.95
C LYS A 161 -18.78 -1.06 22.61
N THR A 162 -19.31 -1.88 21.72
CA THR A 162 -18.91 -1.89 20.31
C THR A 162 -19.53 -0.72 19.57
N ILE A 163 -18.70 0.10 18.94
CA ILE A 163 -19.10 1.21 18.09
C ILE A 163 -18.47 1.09 16.71
N THR A 164 -19.13 1.64 15.70
CA THR A 164 -18.57 1.76 14.33
C THR A 164 -17.98 3.15 14.15
N ARG A 165 -16.70 3.23 13.73
CA ARG A 165 -16.00 4.48 13.46
C ARG A 165 -15.63 4.61 11.98
N SER A 166 -15.57 5.84 11.49
CA SER A 166 -15.03 6.14 10.15
C SER A 166 -13.52 6.03 10.17
N VAL A 167 -12.94 5.22 9.27
CA VAL A 167 -11.48 5.05 9.17
C VAL A 167 -10.82 6.33 8.67
N ALA A 168 -11.45 7.00 7.70
CA ALA A 168 -10.98 8.29 7.20
C ALA A 168 -10.98 9.37 8.29
N GLN A 169 -12.03 9.42 9.13
CA GLN A 169 -12.09 10.40 10.22
C GLN A 169 -11.03 10.11 11.29
N ASP A 170 -10.83 8.83 11.63
CA ASP A 170 -9.77 8.43 12.57
C ASP A 170 -8.38 8.80 12.03
N LEU A 171 -8.14 8.68 10.71
CA LEU A 171 -6.89 9.12 10.09
C LEU A 171 -6.74 10.65 10.15
N LEU A 172 -7.80 11.40 9.83
CA LEU A 172 -7.77 12.87 9.93
C LEU A 172 -7.49 13.34 11.36
N THR A 173 -8.15 12.74 12.36
CA THR A 173 -7.91 13.04 13.78
C THR A 173 -6.48 12.73 14.19
N TYR A 174 -5.91 11.62 13.69
CA TYR A 174 -4.51 11.30 13.93
C TYR A 174 -3.57 12.36 13.32
N LEU A 175 -3.81 12.78 12.08
CA LEU A 175 -2.97 13.75 11.37
C LEU A 175 -3.07 15.16 12.00
N ASP A 176 -4.27 15.56 12.44
CA ASP A 176 -4.49 16.81 13.19
C ASP A 176 -3.67 16.81 14.49
N GLY A 177 -3.70 15.71 15.25
CA GLY A 177 -2.86 15.53 16.44
C GLY A 177 -1.35 15.57 16.17
N ARG A 178 -0.92 15.45 14.91
CA ARG A 178 0.47 15.55 14.45
C ARG A 178 0.83 16.93 13.88
N GLY A 179 -0.10 17.87 13.91
CA GLY A 179 0.08 19.24 13.42
C GLY A 179 -0.18 19.42 11.92
N TYR A 180 -0.77 18.42 11.25
CA TYR A 180 -1.26 18.59 9.89
C TYR A 180 -2.67 19.19 9.91
N ASP A 181 -2.85 20.34 9.27
CA ASP A 181 -4.16 20.99 9.17
C ASP A 181 -5.18 20.09 8.44
N PRO A 182 -6.24 19.60 9.13
CA PRO A 182 -7.21 18.70 8.55
C PRO A 182 -8.09 19.37 7.49
N GLU A 183 -8.35 20.68 7.59
CA GLU A 183 -9.10 21.42 6.55
C GLU A 183 -8.28 21.50 5.28
N ARG A 184 -6.98 21.75 5.42
CA ARG A 184 -6.04 21.72 4.29
C ARG A 184 -5.94 20.33 3.68
N LEU A 185 -5.81 19.27 4.48
CA LEU A 185 -5.77 17.89 3.97
C LEU A 185 -7.06 17.54 3.23
N GLN A 186 -8.21 17.93 3.74
CA GLN A 186 -9.51 17.66 3.13
C GLN A 186 -9.74 18.49 1.86
N ARG A 187 -9.17 19.70 1.78
CA ARG A 187 -9.17 20.54 0.58
C ARG A 187 -8.23 20.00 -0.50
N ASP A 188 -7.01 19.66 -0.10
CA ASP A 188 -5.94 19.24 -1.01
C ASP A 188 -6.18 17.78 -1.47
N PHE A 189 -6.84 16.97 -0.63
CA PHE A 189 -7.17 15.57 -0.87
C PHE A 189 -8.61 15.24 -0.43
N PRO A 190 -9.62 15.69 -1.18
CA PRO A 190 -11.01 15.43 -0.82
C PRO A 190 -11.29 13.93 -0.84
N LEU A 191 -11.82 13.40 0.26
CA LEU A 191 -12.23 12.00 0.35
C LEU A 191 -13.14 11.67 -0.84
N PRO A 192 -12.82 10.62 -1.62
CA PRO A 192 -13.64 10.30 -2.77
C PRO A 192 -15.07 9.96 -2.33
N PRO A 193 -16.08 10.33 -3.13
CA PRO A 193 -17.44 9.84 -2.91
C PRO A 193 -17.40 8.32 -2.81
N ALA A 194 -18.23 7.71 -1.94
CA ALA A 194 -18.23 6.25 -1.70
C ALA A 194 -18.31 5.39 -2.99
N ALA A 195 -18.78 5.95 -4.10
CA ALA A 195 -18.83 5.32 -5.42
C ALA A 195 -17.51 5.32 -6.22
N LEU A 196 -16.55 6.21 -5.92
CA LEU A 196 -15.27 6.33 -6.65
C LEU A 196 -14.22 5.33 -6.15
N ALA A 197 -14.24 4.98 -4.87
CA ALA A 197 -13.35 3.97 -4.25
C ALA A 197 -13.47 2.58 -4.91
N ALA A 198 -14.58 2.31 -5.62
CA ALA A 198 -14.81 1.07 -6.36
C ALA A 198 -14.15 1.02 -7.75
N ARG A 199 -13.53 2.10 -8.25
CA ARG A 199 -13.01 2.20 -9.63
C ARG A 199 -11.49 2.05 -9.77
N HIS A 200 -10.77 1.63 -8.73
CA HIS A 200 -9.36 1.31 -8.88
C HIS A 200 -9.19 0.04 -9.71
N ARG A 201 -8.42 0.17 -10.80
CA ARG A 201 -8.06 -0.95 -11.68
C ARG A 201 -7.18 -1.91 -10.90
N SER A 202 -7.78 -2.91 -10.25
CA SER A 202 -7.05 -4.11 -9.86
C SER A 202 -6.47 -4.69 -11.15
N ALA A 203 -5.14 -4.79 -11.23
CA ALA A 203 -4.47 -5.65 -12.19
C ALA A 203 -4.83 -7.09 -11.80
N LYS A 204 -6.05 -7.51 -12.18
CA LYS A 204 -6.54 -8.86 -12.01
C LYS A 204 -5.68 -9.69 -12.93
N ILE A 205 -4.61 -10.25 -12.37
CA ILE A 205 -3.67 -11.15 -13.01
C ILE A 205 -4.49 -12.18 -13.82
N GLU A 206 -4.56 -11.97 -15.13
CA GLU A 206 -5.20 -12.85 -16.09
C GLU A 206 -4.27 -14.04 -16.43
N LEU A 207 -3.28 -14.36 -15.58
CA LEU A 207 -2.36 -15.48 -15.78
C LEU A 207 -3.06 -16.86 -15.69
N LEU A 208 -4.28 -16.96 -15.20
CA LEU A 208 -4.99 -18.24 -15.09
C LEU A 208 -5.86 -18.62 -16.31
N LYS A 209 -6.03 -17.72 -17.30
CA LYS A 209 -6.79 -18.04 -18.52
C LYS A 209 -5.91 -18.38 -19.72
N PHE A 210 -4.64 -17.99 -19.72
CA PHE A 210 -3.74 -18.30 -20.83
C PHE A 210 -3.22 -19.75 -20.80
N ASN A 211 -3.13 -20.37 -19.60
CA ASN A 211 -2.66 -21.76 -19.46
C ASN A 211 -3.74 -22.86 -19.55
N LEU A 212 -5.02 -22.49 -19.61
CA LEU A 212 -6.13 -23.44 -19.82
C LEU A 212 -6.63 -23.46 -21.28
N ARG A 213 -6.19 -22.52 -22.12
CA ARG A 213 -6.51 -22.51 -23.56
C ARG A 213 -5.44 -23.16 -24.45
N SER A 214 -4.20 -23.33 -23.99
CA SER A 214 -3.17 -24.04 -24.77
C SER A 214 -3.12 -25.56 -24.54
N ARG A 215 -3.83 -26.10 -23.52
CA ARG A 215 -3.85 -27.54 -23.19
C ARG A 215 -5.08 -28.33 -23.65
N LYS A 216 -6.04 -27.73 -24.38
CA LYS A 216 -7.22 -28.44 -24.92
C LYS A 216 -7.30 -28.50 -26.45
N GLY A 217 -6.17 -28.38 -27.14
CA GLY A 217 -6.12 -28.32 -28.60
C GLY A 217 -5.02 -29.15 -29.25
N LYS A 218 -4.78 -30.40 -28.81
CA LYS A 218 -4.13 -31.43 -29.64
C LYS A 218 -4.67 -32.82 -29.28
N SER A 219 -5.72 -33.23 -29.99
CA SER A 219 -5.97 -34.65 -30.25
C SER A 219 -4.99 -35.13 -31.32
N LYS A 220 -4.34 -36.25 -31.07
CA LYS A 220 -4.26 -37.35 -32.02
C LYS A 220 -4.62 -38.62 -31.27
#